data_AF-A0AAQ3T7P4-F1
#
_entry.id   AF-A0AAQ3T7P4-F1
#
_cell.length_a   1.000
_cell.length_b   1.000
_cell.length_c   1.000
_cell.angle_alpha   90.00
_cell.angle_beta   90.00
_cell.angle_gamma   90.00
#
_symmetry.space_group_name_H-M   'P 1'
#
loop_
_entity.id
_entity.type
_entity.pdbx_description
1 polymer ?
#
loop_
_entity_poly.entity_id
_entity_poly.type
_entity_poly.pdbx_seq_one_letter_code
_entity_poly.pdbx_strand_id
1 'polypeptide(L)'
;MASSPSSLLPLALVVLALVVVAIFSAPAAATSSCGEKRTHMLVYGHERWPPAPNATVAQVLPPLQGANATFFGQVGVLDDELRTGADPASDLVGRLQGVFAGADMEEPSYQTAVSLVFTAGEHRGSTLELQGRLRVPDHVGAVVERAIVGGTGALRMARGYSLVKVLSIPPKPVVFQLDLFVFTPVGEY
;
A
#
# COMPACT_ATOMS: atom_id res chain seq x y z
N MET A 1 -27.18 -35.61 62.77
CA MET A 1 -27.15 -34.28 62.13
C MET A 1 -25.81 -34.18 61.43
N ALA A 2 -25.76 -34.37 60.11
CA ALA A 2 -24.52 -34.24 59.33
C ALA A 2 -24.54 -32.87 58.65
N SER A 3 -23.58 -32.02 58.97
CA SER A 3 -23.38 -30.72 58.32
C SER A 3 -22.82 -30.93 56.92
N SER A 4 -23.59 -30.58 55.90
CA SER A 4 -23.10 -30.57 54.51
C SER A 4 -22.01 -29.51 54.35
N PRO A 5 -20.86 -29.84 53.71
CA PRO A 5 -19.81 -28.86 53.46
C PRO A 5 -20.26 -27.89 52.38
N SER A 6 -20.33 -26.61 52.72
CA SER A 6 -20.55 -25.52 51.77
C SER A 6 -19.38 -25.49 50.78
N SER A 7 -19.64 -25.86 49.52
CA SER A 7 -18.63 -25.85 48.48
C SER A 7 -18.29 -24.39 48.11
N LEU A 8 -17.03 -23.99 48.30
CA LEU A 8 -16.51 -22.67 47.91
C LEU A 8 -16.21 -22.56 46.41
N LEU A 9 -16.34 -23.67 45.67
CA LEU A 9 -16.13 -23.80 44.23
C LEU A 9 -16.91 -22.81 43.35
N PRO A 10 -18.23 -22.55 43.55
CA PRO A 10 -18.96 -21.60 42.73
C PRO A 10 -18.48 -20.15 42.97
N LEU A 11 -18.03 -19.83 44.18
CA LEU A 11 -17.50 -18.51 44.50
C LEU A 11 -16.12 -18.28 43.83
N ALA A 12 -15.26 -19.31 43.84
CA ALA A 12 -13.96 -19.26 43.16
C ALA A 12 -14.10 -19.09 41.64
N LEU A 13 -15.08 -19.76 41.01
CA LEU A 13 -15.38 -19.62 39.59
C LEU A 13 -15.90 -18.22 39.22
N VAL A 14 -16.76 -17.63 40.06
CA VAL A 14 -17.25 -16.25 39.86
C VAL A 14 -16.13 -15.23 40.01
N VAL A 15 -15.25 -15.40 41.02
CA VAL A 15 -14.08 -14.52 41.19
C VAL A 15 -13.12 -14.63 40.01
N LEU A 16 -12.86 -15.85 39.50
CA LEU A 16 -12.03 -16.05 38.33
C LEU A 16 -12.64 -15.40 37.08
N ALA A 17 -13.96 -15.54 36.87
CA ALA A 17 -14.67 -14.89 35.77
C ALA A 17 -14.59 -13.36 35.86
N LEU A 18 -14.74 -12.78 37.05
CA LEU A 18 -14.62 -11.34 37.27
C LEU A 18 -13.18 -10.83 37.04
N VAL A 19 -12.16 -11.60 37.42
CA VAL A 19 -10.76 -11.27 37.14
C VAL A 19 -10.46 -11.32 35.65
N VAL A 20 -10.96 -12.34 34.94
CA VAL A 20 -10.83 -12.44 33.47
C VAL A 20 -11.50 -11.24 32.80
N VAL A 21 -12.73 -10.88 33.20
CA VAL A 21 -13.42 -9.69 32.68
C VAL A 21 -12.61 -8.43 32.98
N ALA A 22 -12.05 -8.26 34.18
CA ALA A 22 -11.23 -7.09 34.51
C ALA A 22 -9.94 -6.99 33.68
N ILE A 23 -9.30 -8.13 33.35
CA ILE A 23 -8.12 -8.16 32.48
C ILE A 23 -8.51 -7.77 31.04
N PHE A 24 -9.66 -8.23 30.53
CA PHE A 24 -10.14 -7.87 29.19
C PHE A 24 -10.82 -6.50 29.10
N SER A 25 -11.25 -5.93 30.24
CA SER A 25 -11.92 -4.62 30.32
C SER A 25 -10.99 -3.49 30.76
N ALA A 26 -9.69 -3.77 30.94
CA ALA A 26 -8.73 -2.72 31.22
C ALA A 26 -8.84 -1.67 30.10
N PRO A 27 -9.24 -0.43 30.40
CA PRO A 27 -9.26 0.61 29.40
C PRO A 27 -7.82 0.73 28.91
N ALA A 28 -7.59 0.48 27.62
CA ALA A 28 -6.32 0.77 26.99
C ALA A 28 -5.96 2.20 27.41
N ALA A 29 -4.86 2.32 28.17
CA ALA A 29 -4.38 3.60 28.67
C ALA A 29 -4.46 4.59 27.52
N ALA A 30 -5.15 5.72 27.76
CA ALA A 30 -5.41 6.75 26.79
C ALA A 30 -4.17 6.94 25.93
N THR A 31 -4.25 6.50 24.67
CA THR A 31 -3.24 6.83 23.68
C THR A 31 -3.13 8.34 23.75
N SER A 32 -1.96 8.84 24.15
CA SER A 32 -1.60 10.23 23.92
C SER A 32 -2.11 10.56 22.52
N SER A 33 -2.86 11.65 22.36
CA SER A 33 -3.16 12.15 21.03
C SER A 33 -1.84 12.61 20.41
N CYS A 34 -1.04 11.64 19.96
CA CYS A 34 0.12 11.84 19.13
C CYS A 34 -0.49 12.45 17.88
N GLY A 35 -0.32 13.77 17.72
CA GLY A 35 -0.86 14.48 16.59
C GLY A 35 -0.40 13.81 15.30
N GLU A 36 -1.16 13.99 14.22
CA GLU A 36 -0.79 13.43 12.92
C GLU A 36 -0.48 14.55 11.95
N LYS A 37 0.70 14.48 11.33
CA LYS A 37 1.04 15.33 10.20
C LYS A 37 0.40 14.72 8.96
N ARG A 38 -0.52 15.47 8.35
CA ARG A 38 -1.02 15.18 7.00
C ARG A 38 -0.07 15.80 5.99
N THR A 39 0.32 15.03 4.99
CA THR A 39 1.11 15.50 3.84
C THR A 39 0.43 15.06 2.56
N HIS A 40 0.22 16.00 1.65
CA HIS A 40 -0.22 15.71 0.28
C HIS A 40 0.98 15.82 -0.64
N MET A 41 1.26 14.77 -1.39
CA MET A 41 2.33 14.75 -2.37
C MET A 41 1.75 14.45 -3.74
N LEU A 42 2.31 15.09 -4.76
CA LEU A 42 1.97 14.87 -6.15
C LEU A 42 3.23 14.46 -6.90
N VAL A 43 3.23 13.25 -7.47
CA VAL A 43 4.32 12.72 -8.29
C VAL A 43 3.76 12.02 -9.52
N TYR A 44 4.58 11.85 -10.54
CA TYR A 44 4.20 11.24 -11.80
C TYR A 44 5.07 10.02 -12.07
N GLY A 45 4.44 8.87 -12.28
CA GLY A 45 5.10 7.65 -12.70
C GLY A 45 5.26 7.61 -14.22
N HIS A 46 6.45 7.23 -14.67
CA HIS A 46 6.79 7.06 -16.09
C HIS A 46 7.21 5.61 -16.33
N GLU A 47 6.30 4.85 -16.92
CA GLU A 47 6.39 3.40 -17.12
C GLU A 47 6.57 3.08 -18.62
N ARG A 48 7.48 2.14 -18.91
CA ARG A 48 7.81 1.69 -20.26
C ARG A 48 7.74 0.16 -20.32
N TRP A 49 6.77 -0.34 -21.06
CA TRP A 49 6.60 -1.77 -21.33
C TRP A 49 7.43 -2.23 -22.53
N PRO A 50 7.94 -3.47 -22.54
CA PRO A 50 8.45 -4.09 -23.76
C PRO A 50 7.40 -4.04 -24.89
N PRO A 51 7.81 -3.83 -26.16
CA PRO A 51 9.18 -3.81 -26.66
C PRO A 51 9.83 -2.41 -26.65
N ALA A 52 9.34 -1.44 -25.87
CA ALA A 52 9.95 -0.12 -25.82
C ALA A 52 11.43 -0.18 -25.37
N PRO A 53 12.32 0.65 -25.95
CA PRO A 53 13.69 0.74 -25.48
C PRO A 53 13.73 1.22 -24.04
N ASN A 54 14.69 0.71 -23.25
CA ASN A 54 14.82 1.02 -21.82
C ASN A 54 13.52 0.76 -21.03
N ALA A 55 12.88 -0.38 -21.31
CA ALA A 55 11.71 -0.83 -20.56
C ALA A 55 11.99 -0.82 -19.05
N THR A 56 11.05 -0.28 -18.29
CA THR A 56 11.09 -0.23 -16.82
C THR A 56 10.28 -1.35 -16.19
N VAL A 57 9.52 -2.09 -17.01
CA VAL A 57 8.74 -3.25 -16.61
C VAL A 57 9.30 -4.50 -17.28
N ALA A 58 9.39 -5.59 -16.52
CA ALA A 58 9.73 -6.89 -17.05
C ALA A 58 8.70 -7.94 -16.62
N GLN A 59 8.14 -8.64 -17.61
CA GLN A 59 7.34 -9.83 -17.35
C GLN A 59 8.28 -11.00 -17.03
N VAL A 60 8.09 -11.59 -15.86
CA VAL A 60 8.87 -12.74 -15.37
C VAL A 60 8.14 -14.04 -15.73
N LEU A 61 6.82 -14.10 -15.51
CA LEU A 61 5.97 -15.21 -15.91
C LEU A 61 4.82 -14.71 -16.79
N PRO A 62 4.53 -15.39 -17.91
CA PRO A 62 3.37 -15.06 -18.72
C PRO A 62 2.06 -15.50 -18.02
N PRO A 63 0.92 -14.91 -18.42
CA PRO A 63 -0.40 -15.39 -18.00
C PRO A 63 -0.61 -16.88 -18.36
N LEU A 64 -1.32 -17.61 -17.51
CA LEU A 64 -1.47 -19.07 -17.61
C LEU A 64 -2.32 -19.53 -18.80
N GLN A 65 -3.32 -18.75 -19.20
CA GLN A 65 -4.26 -19.11 -20.27
C GLN A 65 -3.95 -18.37 -21.59
N GLY A 66 -2.67 -18.20 -21.93
CA GLY A 66 -2.27 -17.43 -23.13
C GLY A 66 -2.61 -15.94 -22.98
N ALA A 67 -2.95 -15.24 -24.06
CA ALA A 67 -3.39 -13.83 -24.03
C ALA A 67 -4.78 -13.70 -23.37
N ASN A 68 -4.88 -14.07 -22.10
CA ASN A 68 -6.10 -14.00 -21.33
C ASN A 68 -6.31 -12.56 -20.87
N ALA A 69 -7.53 -12.04 -21.04
CA ALA A 69 -7.85 -10.64 -20.74
C ALA A 69 -7.62 -10.28 -19.26
N THR A 70 -7.61 -11.26 -18.36
CA THR A 70 -7.52 -11.04 -16.91
C THR A 70 -6.11 -10.94 -16.36
N PHE A 71 -5.09 -11.32 -17.15
CA PHE A 71 -3.70 -11.44 -16.73
C PHE A 71 -3.42 -12.52 -15.66
N PHE A 72 -4.38 -13.40 -15.37
CA PHE A 72 -4.24 -14.42 -14.33
C PHE A 72 -2.97 -15.28 -14.48
N GLY A 73 -2.18 -15.35 -13.41
CA GLY A 73 -0.92 -16.07 -13.35
C GLY A 73 0.29 -15.33 -13.94
N GLN A 74 0.08 -14.17 -14.56
CA GLN A 74 1.19 -13.31 -14.98
C GLN A 74 1.91 -12.78 -13.75
N VAL A 75 3.24 -12.75 -13.78
CA VAL A 75 4.07 -12.14 -12.74
C VAL A 75 5.10 -11.24 -13.40
N GLY A 76 5.34 -10.07 -12.83
CA GLY A 76 6.40 -9.20 -13.28
C GLY A 76 6.95 -8.30 -12.20
N VAL A 77 7.98 -7.57 -12.60
CA VAL A 77 8.67 -6.58 -11.78
C VAL A 77 8.66 -5.23 -12.50
N LEU A 78 8.72 -4.17 -11.73
CA LEU A 78 8.78 -2.80 -12.25
C LEU A 78 9.80 -1.97 -11.48
N ASP A 79 10.41 -1.02 -12.19
CA ASP A 79 11.33 -0.01 -11.67
C ASP A 79 11.12 1.29 -12.48
N ASP A 80 9.99 1.94 -12.27
CA ASP A 80 9.57 3.13 -13.01
C ASP A 80 10.17 4.40 -12.42
N GLU A 81 10.29 5.41 -13.26
CA GLU A 81 10.74 6.73 -12.81
C GLU A 81 9.59 7.47 -12.13
N LEU A 82 9.87 8.08 -10.97
CA LEU A 82 8.98 9.06 -10.34
C LEU A 82 9.51 10.46 -10.58
N ARG A 83 8.68 11.33 -11.15
CA ARG A 83 9.03 12.69 -11.56
C ARG A 83 8.07 13.74 -10.99
N THR A 84 8.47 15.01 -11.04
CA THR A 84 7.64 16.15 -10.61
C THR A 84 6.52 16.49 -11.60
N GLY A 85 6.58 16.00 -12.85
CA GLY A 85 5.58 16.29 -13.88
C GLY A 85 5.35 15.13 -14.86
N ALA A 86 4.27 15.26 -15.63
CA ALA A 86 3.95 14.36 -16.74
C ALA A 86 4.92 14.50 -17.93
N ASP A 87 5.69 15.59 -18.00
CA ASP A 87 6.76 15.76 -18.98
C ASP A 87 7.95 14.86 -18.60
N PRO A 88 8.45 13.98 -19.50
CA PRO A 88 9.64 13.17 -19.24
C PRO A 88 10.92 13.99 -18.98
N ALA A 89 10.95 15.28 -19.33
CA ALA A 89 12.05 16.20 -18.99
C ALA A 89 11.95 16.79 -17.57
N SER A 90 10.84 16.58 -16.86
CA SER A 90 10.66 17.07 -15.48
C SER A 90 11.60 16.38 -14.49
N ASP A 91 11.83 17.00 -13.34
CA ASP A 91 12.83 16.53 -12.38
C ASP A 91 12.52 15.12 -11.86
N LEU A 92 13.56 14.28 -11.83
CA LEU A 92 13.50 12.95 -11.24
C LEU A 92 13.53 13.06 -9.71
N VAL A 93 12.52 12.52 -9.03
CA VAL A 93 12.39 12.58 -7.57
C VAL A 93 12.51 11.22 -6.88
N GLY A 94 12.40 10.13 -7.65
CA GLY A 94 12.51 8.79 -7.09
C GLY A 94 12.25 7.68 -8.09
N ARG A 95 11.95 6.50 -7.57
CA ARG A 95 11.60 5.28 -8.31
C ARG A 95 10.34 4.65 -7.74
N LEU A 96 9.50 4.07 -8.59
CA LEU A 96 8.44 3.15 -8.17
C LEU A 96 8.95 1.74 -8.45
N GLN A 97 9.16 0.95 -7.41
CA GLN A 97 9.80 -0.37 -7.51
C GLN A 97 8.92 -1.44 -6.92
N GLY A 98 8.84 -2.62 -7.53
CA GLY A 98 8.19 -3.74 -6.88
C GLY A 98 7.75 -4.84 -7.82
N VAL A 99 6.71 -5.55 -7.38
CA VAL A 99 6.18 -6.73 -8.04
C VAL A 99 4.69 -6.60 -8.29
N PHE A 100 4.23 -7.25 -9.34
CA PHE A 100 2.83 -7.42 -9.64
C PHE A 100 2.53 -8.86 -10.06
N ALA A 101 1.33 -9.33 -9.70
CA ALA A 101 0.84 -10.64 -10.11
C ALA A 101 -0.63 -10.52 -10.53
N GLY A 102 -0.99 -11.09 -11.68
CA GLY A 102 -2.39 -11.22 -12.07
C GLY A 102 -3.05 -12.28 -11.20
N ALA A 103 -3.90 -11.83 -10.28
CA ALA A 103 -4.46 -12.64 -9.21
C ALA A 103 -5.99 -12.75 -9.28
N ASP A 104 -6.59 -12.27 -10.37
CA ASP A 104 -8.03 -12.25 -10.58
C ASP A 104 -8.38 -13.10 -11.81
N MET A 105 -9.36 -13.97 -11.66
CA MET A 105 -9.80 -14.89 -12.72
C MET A 105 -10.92 -14.30 -13.59
N GLU A 106 -11.53 -13.20 -13.17
CA GLU A 106 -12.71 -12.59 -13.80
C GLU A 106 -12.42 -11.21 -14.38
N GLU A 107 -11.62 -10.40 -13.69
CA GLU A 107 -11.33 -9.02 -14.10
C GLU A 107 -9.84 -8.80 -14.45
N PRO A 108 -9.53 -7.92 -15.41
CA PRO A 108 -8.16 -7.45 -15.66
C PRO A 108 -7.61 -6.67 -14.46
N SER A 109 -6.88 -7.34 -13.58
CA SER A 109 -6.30 -6.70 -12.40
C SER A 109 -5.03 -7.37 -11.92
N TYR A 110 -4.20 -6.58 -11.25
CA TYR A 110 -2.99 -7.03 -10.60
C TYR A 110 -3.11 -6.90 -9.09
N GLN A 111 -2.64 -7.89 -8.35
CA GLN A 111 -2.23 -7.70 -6.97
C GLN A 111 -0.80 -7.14 -7.00
N THR A 112 -0.59 -6.03 -6.31
CA THR A 112 0.67 -5.28 -6.37
C THR A 112 1.26 -5.07 -4.98
N ALA A 113 2.59 -5.10 -4.90
CA ALA A 113 3.37 -4.66 -3.76
C ALA A 113 4.52 -3.82 -4.29
N VAL A 114 4.41 -2.50 -4.13
CA VAL A 114 5.36 -1.54 -4.70
C VAL A 114 5.75 -0.47 -3.68
N SER A 115 7.01 -0.06 -3.76
CA SER A 115 7.64 0.97 -2.94
C SER A 115 7.87 2.22 -3.79
N LEU A 116 7.52 3.39 -3.27
CA LEU A 116 7.93 4.68 -3.80
C LEU A 116 9.22 5.06 -3.08
N VAL A 117 10.35 4.92 -3.77
CA VAL A 117 11.69 5.18 -3.24
C VAL A 117 12.12 6.59 -3.62
N PHE A 118 12.07 7.51 -2.67
CA PHE A 118 12.42 8.92 -2.91
C PHE A 118 13.94 9.12 -2.86
N THR A 119 14.50 9.73 -3.90
CA THR A 119 15.96 9.97 -4.05
C THR A 119 16.33 11.45 -4.07
N ALA A 120 15.34 12.34 -4.04
CA ALA A 120 15.52 13.80 -3.99
C ALA A 120 14.46 14.47 -3.10
N GLY A 121 14.60 15.79 -2.90
CA GLY A 121 13.67 16.60 -2.11
C GLY A 121 13.70 16.31 -0.59
N GLU A 122 12.65 16.76 0.11
CA GLU A 122 12.49 16.62 1.57
C GLU A 122 12.48 15.15 2.02
N HIS A 123 12.02 14.24 1.17
CA HIS A 123 11.86 12.82 1.52
C HIS A 123 13.00 11.93 1.00
N ARG A 124 14.12 12.51 0.55
CA ARG A 124 15.27 11.74 0.07
C ARG A 124 15.70 10.66 1.07
N GLY A 125 15.79 9.42 0.60
CA GLY A 125 16.15 8.24 1.41
C GLY A 125 14.98 7.60 2.17
N SER A 126 13.76 8.13 2.02
CA SER A 126 12.53 7.58 2.60
C SER A 126 11.74 6.79 1.55
N THR A 127 10.84 5.92 2.02
CA THR A 127 9.92 5.16 1.16
C THR A 127 8.47 5.29 1.62
N LEU A 128 7.53 5.13 0.68
CA LEU A 128 6.14 4.78 0.95
C LEU A 128 5.82 3.45 0.31
N GLU A 129 5.03 2.64 1.01
CA GLU A 129 4.65 1.30 0.55
C GLU A 129 3.19 1.29 0.11
N LEU A 130 2.94 0.96 -1.16
CA LEU A 130 1.62 0.76 -1.72
C LEU A 130 1.37 -0.72 -1.97
N GLN A 131 0.31 -1.25 -1.37
CA GLN A 131 -0.06 -2.66 -1.52
C GLN A 131 -1.55 -2.82 -1.81
N GLY A 132 -1.87 -3.80 -2.66
CA GLY A 132 -3.24 -4.24 -2.89
C GLY A 132 -3.61 -4.36 -4.37
N ARG A 133 -4.92 -4.47 -4.59
CA ARG A 133 -5.50 -4.69 -5.92
C ARG A 133 -5.42 -3.41 -6.75
N LEU A 134 -4.89 -3.54 -7.96
CA LEU A 134 -4.87 -2.52 -8.99
C LEU A 134 -5.66 -3.06 -10.18
N ARG A 135 -6.89 -2.58 -10.36
CA ARG A 135 -7.63 -2.84 -11.61
C ARG A 135 -6.91 -2.14 -12.75
N VAL A 136 -6.63 -2.87 -13.83
CA VAL A 136 -5.95 -2.29 -14.99
C VAL A 136 -6.86 -1.23 -15.59
N PRO A 137 -6.42 0.04 -15.65
CA PRO A 137 -7.24 1.12 -16.18
C PRO A 137 -7.54 0.89 -17.67
N ASP A 138 -8.81 1.03 -18.05
CA ASP A 138 -9.30 0.76 -19.41
C ASP A 138 -9.39 2.04 -20.29
N HIS A 139 -9.21 3.22 -19.71
CA HIS A 139 -9.21 4.50 -20.42
C HIS A 139 -8.33 5.57 -19.77
N VAL A 140 -7.90 6.56 -20.56
CA VAL A 140 -7.22 7.76 -20.05
C VAL A 140 -8.18 8.55 -19.16
N GLY A 141 -7.70 8.99 -18.00
CA GLY A 141 -8.48 9.70 -16.99
C GLY A 141 -9.08 8.80 -15.91
N ALA A 142 -9.03 7.47 -16.08
CA ALA A 142 -9.41 6.53 -15.04
C ALA A 142 -8.58 6.75 -13.76
N VAL A 143 -9.24 6.65 -12.60
CA VAL A 143 -8.65 6.83 -11.28
C VAL A 143 -8.80 5.57 -10.46
N VAL A 144 -7.70 5.08 -9.89
CA VAL A 144 -7.68 3.90 -9.02
C VAL A 144 -7.08 4.28 -7.67
N GLU A 145 -7.77 3.91 -6.59
CA GLU A 145 -7.27 4.11 -5.23
C GLU A 145 -6.38 2.93 -4.81
N ARG A 146 -5.27 3.22 -4.10
CA ARG A 146 -4.42 2.21 -3.47
C ARG A 146 -4.09 2.61 -2.03
N ALA A 147 -3.97 1.63 -1.15
CA ALA A 147 -3.64 1.88 0.26
C ALA A 147 -2.14 2.15 0.42
N ILE A 148 -1.81 3.17 1.22
CA ILE A 148 -0.48 3.34 1.80
C ILE A 148 -0.44 2.53 3.08
N VAL A 149 0.31 1.43 3.06
CA VAL A 149 0.38 0.47 4.16
C VAL A 149 1.56 0.68 5.09
N GLY A 150 2.48 1.58 4.72
CA GLY A 150 3.67 1.87 5.50
C GLY A 150 4.57 2.92 4.85
N GLY A 151 5.66 3.22 5.55
CA GLY A 151 6.74 4.03 5.05
C GLY A 151 7.98 3.96 5.94
N THR A 152 9.09 4.48 5.44
CA THR A 152 10.40 4.45 6.09
C THR A 152 11.01 5.85 6.18
N GLY A 153 12.10 6.00 6.94
CA GLY A 153 12.79 7.30 7.06
C GLY A 153 11.89 8.40 7.63
N ALA A 154 11.82 9.53 6.93
CA ALA A 154 10.95 10.65 7.29
C ALA A 154 9.45 10.31 7.23
N LEU A 155 9.10 9.18 6.60
CA LEU A 155 7.74 8.68 6.43
C LEU A 155 7.49 7.43 7.29
N ARG A 156 8.27 7.24 8.36
CA ARG A 156 8.09 6.12 9.29
C ARG A 156 6.67 6.12 9.86
N MET A 157 6.08 4.92 9.96
CA MET A 157 4.68 4.72 10.38
C MET A 157 3.64 5.40 9.47
N ALA A 158 4.01 5.76 8.24
CA ALA A 158 3.07 6.34 7.29
C ALA A 158 1.87 5.41 7.04
N ARG A 159 0.69 6.00 6.93
CA ARG A 159 -0.52 5.35 6.42
C ARG A 159 -1.35 6.33 5.62
N GLY A 160 -2.31 5.83 4.85
CA GLY A 160 -3.21 6.66 4.08
C GLY A 160 -3.58 5.98 2.76
N TYR A 161 -3.75 6.79 1.72
CA TYR A 161 -4.14 6.30 0.41
C TYR A 161 -3.50 7.11 -0.71
N SER A 162 -3.46 6.52 -1.90
CA SER A 162 -3.04 7.14 -3.14
C SER A 162 -4.14 7.08 -4.17
N LEU A 163 -4.33 8.13 -4.95
CA LEU A 163 -5.14 8.11 -6.17
C LEU A 163 -4.23 8.10 -7.38
N VAL A 164 -4.34 7.06 -8.20
CA VAL A 164 -3.56 6.88 -9.43
C VAL A 164 -4.44 7.24 -10.61
N LYS A 165 -4.12 8.32 -11.31
CA LYS A 165 -4.83 8.77 -12.51
C LYS A 165 -3.99 8.52 -13.75
N VAL A 166 -4.53 7.76 -14.71
CA VAL A 166 -3.82 7.47 -15.97
C VAL A 166 -3.89 8.66 -16.92
N LEU A 167 -2.74 9.08 -17.44
CA LEU A 167 -2.61 10.21 -18.37
C LEU A 167 -2.27 9.75 -19.79
N SER A 168 -1.60 8.61 -19.94
CA SER A 168 -1.33 7.98 -21.23
C SER A 168 -1.35 6.45 -21.13
N ILE A 169 -1.72 5.80 -22.22
CA ILE A 169 -1.76 4.34 -22.39
C ILE A 169 -0.94 3.93 -23.63
N PRO A 170 -0.54 2.64 -23.77
CA PRO A 170 0.17 2.15 -24.94
C PRO A 170 -0.57 2.50 -26.25
N PRO A 171 0.14 2.76 -27.37
CA PRO A 171 1.57 2.48 -27.60
C PRO A 171 2.53 3.56 -27.10
N LYS A 172 2.04 4.64 -26.47
CA LYS A 172 2.91 5.65 -25.83
C LYS A 172 3.45 5.09 -24.50
N PRO A 173 4.60 5.60 -24.00
CA PRO A 173 4.98 5.39 -22.61
C PRO A 173 3.81 5.72 -21.68
N VAL A 174 3.60 4.87 -20.69
CA VAL A 174 2.51 5.02 -19.73
C VAL A 174 2.92 6.06 -18.71
N VAL A 175 2.10 7.09 -18.57
CA VAL A 175 2.30 8.15 -17.58
C VAL A 175 1.07 8.17 -16.70
N PHE A 176 1.28 8.13 -15.39
CA PHE A 176 0.22 8.22 -14.40
C PHE A 176 0.59 9.23 -13.33
N GLN A 177 -0.42 9.97 -12.89
CA GLN A 177 -0.34 10.89 -11.76
C GLN A 177 -0.65 10.12 -10.47
N LEU A 178 0.15 10.30 -9.43
CA LEU A 178 -0.12 9.79 -8.08
C LEU A 178 -0.34 10.96 -7.13
N ASP A 179 -1.57 11.07 -6.63
CA ASP A 179 -1.92 11.92 -5.50
C ASP A 179 -1.81 11.10 -4.22
N LEU A 180 -0.85 11.43 -3.35
CA LEU A 180 -0.56 10.69 -2.13
C LEU A 180 -1.06 11.47 -0.92
N PHE A 181 -1.98 10.90 -0.15
CA PHE A 181 -2.49 11.47 1.10
C PHE A 181 -1.91 10.69 2.28
N VAL A 182 -0.82 11.21 2.83
CA VAL A 182 0.01 10.53 3.82
C VAL A 182 -0.26 11.09 5.21
N PHE A 183 -0.47 10.21 6.17
CA PHE A 183 -0.52 10.51 7.59
C PHE A 183 0.71 9.91 8.26
N THR A 184 1.48 10.75 8.95
CA THR A 184 2.62 10.35 9.78
C THR A 184 2.42 10.87 11.19
N PRO A 185 2.90 10.19 12.23
CA PRO A 185 2.79 10.72 13.57
C PRO A 185 3.69 11.94 13.81
N VAL A 186 3.31 12.78 14.76
CA VAL A 186 4.07 13.96 15.19
C VAL A 186 4.83 13.63 16.49
N GLY A 187 6.16 13.67 16.44
CA GLY A 187 7.06 13.42 17.56
C GLY A 187 8.26 12.54 17.17
N GLU A 188 9.32 12.57 17.98
CA GLU A 188 10.45 11.65 17.83
C GLU A 188 10.10 10.27 18.41
N TYR A 189 10.55 9.22 17.72
CA TYR A 189 10.48 7.81 18.13
C TYR A 189 11.88 7.22 18.19
#